data_AF-T5KH06-F1
#
_entry.id   AF-T5KH06-F1
#
_cell.length_a   1.000
_cell.length_b   1.000
_cell.length_c   1.000
_cell.angle_alpha   90.00
_cell.angle_beta   90.00
_cell.angle_gamma   90.00
#
_symmetry.space_group_name_H-M   'P 1'
#
loop_
_entity.id
_entity.type
_entity.pdbx_description
1 polymer ?
#
loop_
_entity_poly.entity_id
_entity_poly.type
_entity_poly.pdbx_seq_one_letter_code
_entity_poly.pdbx_strand_id
1 'polypeptide(L)'
;MSDVEIFYAELNDAARSLTTATSEVLTQAAGLQGDDTGVENPAHRSALRLEMHRRLTALHDRVYDRVESGDDLAAAISAIASKYSDLDVELTGRDGP
;
A
#
# COMPACT_ATOMS: atom_id res chain seq x y z
N MET A 1 29.66 6.70 -5.38
CA MET A 1 28.59 5.71 -5.17
C MET A 1 28.81 4.61 -6.19
N SER A 2 28.87 3.35 -5.79
CA SER A 2 29.02 2.20 -6.70
C SER A 2 27.70 1.92 -7.44
N ASP A 3 27.74 1.21 -8.59
CA ASP A 3 26.52 0.82 -9.31
C ASP A 3 25.59 -0.07 -8.45
N VAL A 4 26.17 -0.85 -7.53
CA VAL A 4 25.42 -1.67 -6.57
C VAL A 4 24.74 -0.80 -5.51
N GLU A 5 25.45 0.23 -5.02
CA GLU A 5 24.90 1.23 -4.09
C GLU A 5 23.72 1.98 -4.71
N ILE A 6 23.81 2.34 -5.99
CA ILE A 6 22.70 2.96 -6.72
C ILE A 6 21.54 1.97 -6.85
N PHE A 7 21.80 0.72 -7.22
CA PHE A 7 20.76 -0.27 -7.43
C PHE A 7 19.92 -0.56 -6.16
N TYR A 8 20.56 -0.82 -5.00
CA TYR A 8 19.78 -1.05 -3.78
C TYR A 8 19.11 0.23 -3.24
N ALA A 9 19.65 1.42 -3.55
CA ALA A 9 18.97 2.68 -3.26
C ALA A 9 17.69 2.83 -4.08
N GLU A 10 17.73 2.55 -5.38
CA GLU A 10 16.56 2.56 -6.27
C GLU A 10 15.48 1.55 -5.83
N LEU A 11 15.89 0.36 -5.39
CA LEU A 11 14.95 -0.63 -4.83
C LEU A 11 14.26 -0.11 -3.57
N ASN A 12 15.02 0.49 -2.64
CA ASN A 12 14.44 1.08 -1.44
C ASN A 12 13.47 2.23 -1.77
N ASP A 13 13.80 3.05 -2.76
CA ASP A 13 12.92 4.13 -3.21
C ASP A 13 11.64 3.57 -3.85
N ALA A 14 11.74 2.51 -4.67
CA ALA A 14 10.58 1.82 -5.22
C ALA A 14 9.67 1.23 -4.12
N ALA A 15 10.25 0.61 -3.09
CA ALA A 15 9.50 0.11 -1.93
C ALA A 15 8.76 1.24 -1.19
N ARG A 16 9.43 2.38 -0.95
CA ARG A 16 8.81 3.56 -0.31
C ARG A 16 7.70 4.16 -1.15
N SER A 17 7.89 4.28 -2.46
CA SER A 17 6.86 4.75 -3.39
C SER A 17 5.63 3.85 -3.36
N LEU A 18 5.83 2.53 -3.29
CA LEU A 18 4.73 1.58 -3.20
C LEU A 18 3.97 1.70 -1.88
N THR A 19 4.65 1.79 -0.73
CA THR A 19 4.02 2.02 0.57
C THR A 19 3.25 3.35 0.63
N THR A 20 3.77 4.39 -0.04
CA THR A 20 3.05 5.66 -0.18
C THR A 20 1.76 5.47 -0.97
N ALA A 21 1.83 4.79 -2.11
CA ALA A 21 0.67 4.54 -2.95
C ALA A 21 -0.39 3.66 -2.24
N THR A 22 0.00 2.65 -1.47
CA THR A 22 -0.95 1.83 -0.68
C THR A 22 -1.63 2.66 0.41
N SER A 23 -0.87 3.53 1.09
CA SER A 23 -1.40 4.47 2.08
C SER A 23 -2.39 5.48 1.48
N GLU A 24 -2.12 5.97 0.27
CA GLU A 24 -3.06 6.82 -0.47
C GLU A 24 -4.36 6.08 -0.80
N VAL A 25 -4.29 4.84 -1.27
CA VAL A 25 -5.48 4.01 -1.55
C VAL A 25 -6.32 3.82 -0.28
N LEU A 26 -5.68 3.53 0.86
CA LEU A 26 -6.37 3.40 2.15
C LEU A 26 -7.07 4.71 2.56
N THR A 27 -6.40 5.85 2.37
CA THR A 27 -6.94 7.18 2.66
C THR A 27 -8.16 7.48 1.79
N GLN A 28 -8.09 7.19 0.48
CA GLN A 28 -9.22 7.36 -0.43
C GLN A 28 -10.39 6.44 -0.07
N ALA A 29 -10.10 5.22 0.37
CA ALA A 29 -11.13 4.27 0.79
C ALA A 29 -11.83 4.69 2.09
N ALA A 30 -11.16 5.39 3.00
CA ALA A 30 -11.81 5.96 4.18
C ALA A 30 -12.91 6.97 3.79
N GLY A 31 -12.76 7.65 2.64
CA GLY A 31 -13.78 8.53 2.07
C GLY A 31 -15.02 7.81 1.51
N LEU A 32 -15.00 6.48 1.40
CA LEU A 32 -16.15 5.67 0.95
C LEU A 32 -17.19 5.43 2.05
N GLN A 33 -17.04 6.06 3.23
CA GLN A 33 -18.07 6.05 4.27
C GLN A 33 -19.37 6.64 3.71
N GLY A 34 -20.28 5.74 3.32
CA GLY A 34 -21.59 6.03 2.75
C GLY A 34 -22.56 6.57 3.77
N ASP A 35 -22.23 7.71 4.38
CA ASP A 35 -23.29 8.56 4.88
C ASP A 35 -23.93 9.20 3.64
N ASP A 36 -25.18 8.85 3.39
CA ASP A 36 -26.05 9.37 2.31
C ASP A 36 -26.32 10.89 2.52
N THR A 37 -25.33 11.68 2.92
CA THR A 37 -25.41 13.13 3.11
C THR A 37 -25.60 13.77 1.75
N GLY A 38 -26.86 13.91 1.34
CA GLY A 38 -27.28 14.49 0.05
C GLY A 38 -28.42 13.75 -0.64
N VAL A 39 -28.70 12.50 -0.26
CA VAL A 39 -29.89 11.79 -0.73
C VAL A 39 -31.01 12.09 0.26
N GLU A 40 -32.03 12.84 -0.15
CA GLU A 40 -33.22 13.13 0.67
C GLU A 40 -33.80 11.81 1.22
N ASN A 41 -33.50 11.54 2.48
CA ASN A 41 -34.05 10.51 3.34
C ASN A 41 -34.34 9.13 2.70
N PRO A 42 -33.36 8.21 2.64
CA PRO A 42 -33.57 6.82 2.23
C PRO A 42 -34.34 5.97 3.27
N ALA A 43 -34.94 6.57 4.33
CA ALA A 43 -35.63 5.86 5.42
C ALA A 43 -36.76 4.91 4.98
N HIS A 44 -37.20 4.97 3.72
CA HIS A 44 -38.21 4.06 3.17
C HIS A 44 -37.67 3.00 2.18
N ARG A 45 -36.33 2.92 1.99
CA ARG A 45 -35.69 1.97 1.06
C ARG A 45 -34.66 1.08 1.77
N SER A 46 -35.10 0.34 2.78
CA SER A 46 -34.25 -0.59 3.55
C SER A 46 -33.47 -1.59 2.68
N ALA A 47 -34.09 -2.08 1.60
CA ALA A 47 -33.43 -2.96 0.64
C ALA A 47 -32.25 -2.28 -0.08
N LEU A 48 -32.43 -1.03 -0.51
CA LEU A 48 -31.37 -0.25 -1.16
C LEU A 48 -30.21 0.05 -0.20
N ARG A 49 -30.52 0.41 1.05
CA ARG A 49 -29.50 0.63 2.09
C ARG A 49 -28.68 -0.63 2.34
N LEU A 50 -29.33 -1.78 2.45
CA LEU A 50 -28.65 -3.07 2.63
C LEU A 50 -27.78 -3.42 1.41
N GLU A 51 -28.28 -3.16 0.20
CA GLU A 51 -27.51 -3.39 -1.03
C GLU A 51 -26.27 -2.49 -1.10
N MET A 52 -26.40 -1.19 -0.86
CA MET A 52 -25.27 -0.25 -0.88
C MET A 52 -24.28 -0.57 0.22
N HIS A 53 -24.74 -0.90 1.43
CA HIS A 53 -23.89 -1.34 2.53
C HIS A 53 -23.03 -2.55 2.11
N ARG A 54 -23.64 -3.59 1.54
CA ARG A 54 -22.88 -4.76 1.04
C ARG A 54 -21.86 -4.40 -0.02
N ARG A 55 -22.20 -3.51 -0.96
CA ARG A 55 -21.29 -3.06 -2.01
C ARG A 55 -20.11 -2.27 -1.44
N LEU A 56 -20.36 -1.37 -0.48
CA LEU A 56 -19.32 -0.61 0.22
C LEU A 56 -18.42 -1.52 1.05
N THR A 57 -18.98 -2.48 1.79
CA THR A 57 -18.17 -3.50 2.49
C THR A 57 -17.28 -4.26 1.52
N ALA A 58 -17.82 -4.74 0.39
CA ALA A 58 -17.02 -5.44 -0.61
C ALA A 58 -15.98 -4.55 -1.32
N LEU A 59 -16.12 -3.22 -1.29
CA LEU A 59 -15.10 -2.29 -1.76
C LEU A 59 -14.00 -2.11 -0.70
N HIS A 60 -14.37 -1.99 0.58
CA HIS A 60 -13.42 -1.95 1.68
C HIS A 60 -12.56 -3.21 1.73
N ASP A 61 -13.16 -4.40 1.64
CA ASP A 61 -12.44 -5.68 1.64
C ASP A 61 -11.38 -5.72 0.52
N ARG A 62 -11.75 -5.33 -0.71
CA ARG A 62 -10.82 -5.27 -1.84
C ARG A 62 -9.70 -4.26 -1.66
N VAL A 63 -9.97 -3.14 -0.99
CA VAL A 63 -8.94 -2.16 -0.66
C VAL A 63 -7.97 -2.75 0.34
N TYR A 64 -8.45 -3.41 1.39
CA TYR A 64 -7.59 -4.06 2.38
C TYR A 64 -6.70 -5.13 1.73
N ASP A 65 -7.27 -6.01 0.91
CA ASP A 65 -6.51 -7.02 0.16
C ASP A 65 -5.41 -6.38 -0.71
N ARG A 66 -5.72 -5.25 -1.34
CA ARG A 66 -4.78 -4.52 -2.20
C ARG A 66 -3.66 -3.85 -1.41
N VAL A 67 -3.98 -3.29 -0.24
CA VAL A 67 -2.99 -2.68 0.67
C VAL A 67 -2.06 -3.76 1.22
N GLU A 68 -2.60 -4.86 1.73
CA GLU A 68 -1.81 -6.00 2.22
C GLU A 68 -0.86 -6.54 1.15
N SER A 69 -1.38 -6.80 -0.05
CA SER A 69 -0.55 -7.25 -1.19
C SER A 69 0.53 -6.24 -1.59
N GLY A 70 0.25 -4.94 -1.46
CA GLY A 70 1.20 -3.88 -1.78
C GLY A 70 2.30 -3.74 -0.72
N ASP A 71 1.94 -3.90 0.54
CA ASP A 71 2.89 -3.88 1.66
C ASP A 71 3.81 -5.11 1.62
N ASP A 72 3.26 -6.29 1.30
CA ASP A 72 4.05 -7.52 1.07
C ASP A 72 5.07 -7.35 -0.06
N LEU A 73 4.67 -6.71 -1.16
CA LEU A 73 5.56 -6.42 -2.27
C LEU A 73 6.64 -5.40 -1.88
N ALA A 74 6.30 -4.35 -1.14
CA ALA A 74 7.27 -3.38 -0.64
C ALA A 74 8.29 -4.01 0.32
N ALA A 75 7.83 -4.93 1.18
CA ALA A 75 8.69 -5.70 2.07
C ALA A 75 9.64 -6.61 1.29
N ALA A 76 9.14 -7.31 0.27
CA ALA A 76 9.97 -8.15 -0.60
C ALA A 76 11.05 -7.36 -1.35
N ILE A 77 10.70 -6.19 -1.89
CA ILE A 77 11.66 -5.28 -2.55
C ILE A 77 12.73 -4.82 -1.57
N SER A 78 12.32 -4.38 -0.37
CA SER A 78 13.24 -3.97 0.70
C SER A 78 14.19 -5.10 1.11
N ALA A 79 13.68 -6.34 1.21
CA ALA A 79 14.50 -7.50 1.55
C ALA A 79 15.56 -7.81 0.47
N ILE A 80 15.21 -7.65 -0.81
CA ILE A 80 16.19 -7.77 -1.91
C ILE A 80 17.25 -6.67 -1.80
N ALA A 81 16.84 -5.42 -1.56
CA ALA A 81 17.75 -4.29 -1.39
C ALA A 81 18.73 -4.53 -0.23
N SER A 82 18.25 -5.02 0.92
CA SER A 82 19.09 -5.40 2.05
C SER A 82 20.11 -6.47 1.69
N LYS A 83 19.74 -7.50 0.91
CA LYS A 83 20.68 -8.54 0.50
C LYS A 83 21.80 -8.03 -0.41
N TYR A 84 21.49 -7.10 -1.31
CA TYR A 84 22.52 -6.45 -2.13
C TYR A 84 23.41 -5.51 -1.31
N SER A 85 22.86 -4.82 -0.32
CA SER A 85 23.64 -4.01 0.62
C SER A 85 24.59 -4.88 1.45
N ASP A 86 24.12 -6.01 1.99
CA ASP A 86 24.94 -6.96 2.74
C ASP A 86 26.12 -7.48 1.88
N LEU A 87 25.83 -7.82 0.62
CA LEU A 87 26.85 -8.29 -0.34
C LEU A 87 27.88 -7.19 -0.67
N ASP A 88 27.45 -5.95 -0.84
CA ASP A 88 28.35 -4.83 -1.10
C ASP A 88 29.29 -4.57 0.08
N VAL A 89 28.79 -4.67 1.32
CA VAL A 89 29.60 -4.61 2.54
C VAL A 89 30.61 -5.76 2.60
N GLU A 90 30.20 -7.00 2.31
CA GLU A 90 31.09 -8.17 2.28
C GLU A 90 32.22 -8.01 1.25
N LEU A 91 31.90 -7.50 0.05
CA LEU A 91 32.86 -7.36 -1.05
C LEU A 91 33.80 -6.17 -0.87
N THR A 92 33.33 -5.08 -0.27
CA THR A 92 34.12 -3.84 -0.13
C THR A 92 34.84 -3.72 1.21
N GLY A 93 34.44 -4.51 2.21
CA GLY A 93 34.98 -4.45 3.58
C GLY A 93 34.72 -3.11 4.28
N ARG A 94 33.82 -2.28 3.73
CA ARG A 94 33.35 -1.05 4.39
C ARG A 94 32.18 -1.42 5.28
N ASP A 95 32.36 -1.27 6.59
CA ASP A 95 31.22 -1.15 7.49
C ASP A 95 30.35 0.02 6.96
N GLY A 96 29.06 -0.23 6.75
CA GLY A 96 28.13 0.75 6.19
C GLY A 96 28.14 2.09 6.96
N PRO A 97 27.65 3.18 6.33
CA PRO A 97 27.60 4.49 6.97
C PRO A 97 26.79 4.50 8.29
#